data_AF-A0A7S3HJ45-F1
#
_entry.id   AF-A0A7S3HJ45-F1
#
_cell.length_a   1.000
_cell.length_b   1.000
_cell.length_c   1.000
_cell.angle_alpha   90.00
_cell.angle_beta   90.00
_cell.angle_gamma   90.00
#
_symmetry.space_group_name_H-M   'P 1'
#
loop_
_entity.id
_entity.type
_entity.pdbx_description
1 polymer ?
#
loop_
_entity_poly.entity_id
_entity_poly.type
_entity_poly.pdbx_seq_one_letter_code
_entity_poly.pdbx_strand_id
1 'polypeptide(L)'
;VDVLNDLLNYDKIEMGTLYLDFASVPIFDVVQACMFAFLNQIKQKNIDLKLENGLMKERDSGVDIEQQDFSQYVVVGDSARLAQVMRNLISNALKFTPE
;
A
#
# COMPACT_ATOMS: atom_id res chain seq x y z
N VAL A 1 -20.25 6.89 0.10
CA VAL A 1 -20.44 5.43 -0.11
C VAL A 1 -19.38 4.63 0.65
N ASP A 2 -18.14 5.14 0.78
CA ASP A 2 -17.07 4.45 1.51
C ASP A 2 -17.35 4.21 3.00
N VAL A 3 -17.89 5.19 3.73
CA VAL A 3 -18.22 5.03 5.18
C VAL A 3 -19.19 3.88 5.44
N LEU A 4 -20.19 3.69 4.57
CA LEU A 4 -21.15 2.58 4.69
C LEU A 4 -20.47 1.24 4.42
N ASN A 5 -19.60 1.17 3.41
CA ASN A 5 -18.83 -0.03 3.09
C ASN A 5 -17.85 -0.37 4.20
N ASP A 6 -17.22 0.62 4.85
CA ASP A 6 -16.32 0.40 5.97
C ASP A 6 -17.07 -0.17 7.18
N LEU A 7 -18.27 0.33 7.48
CA LEU A 7 -19.14 -0.22 8.53
C LEU A 7 -19.55 -1.67 8.24
N LEU A 8 -20.01 -1.95 7.01
CA LEU A 8 -20.39 -3.31 6.62
C LEU A 8 -19.21 -4.29 6.66
N ASN A 9 -18.00 -3.82 6.35
CA ASN A 9 -16.80 -4.64 6.45
C ASN A 9 -16.42 -4.89 7.91
N TYR A 10 -16.57 -3.88 8.78
CA TYR A 10 -16.36 -4.02 10.22
C TYR A 10 -17.29 -5.10 10.81
N ASP A 11 -18.58 -5.02 10.51
CA ASP A 11 -19.57 -6.01 11.00
C ASP A 11 -19.22 -7.43 10.55
N LYS A 12 -18.80 -7.61 9.29
CA LYS A 12 -18.37 -8.92 8.77
C LYS A 12 -17.16 -9.47 9.52
N ILE A 13 -16.23 -8.61 9.92
CA ILE A 13 -15.04 -9.00 10.71
C ILE A 13 -15.46 -9.43 12.10
N GLU A 14 -16.28 -8.63 12.81
CA GLU A 14 -16.76 -8.98 14.16
C GLU A 14 -17.56 -10.28 14.18
N MET A 15 -18.39 -10.51 13.15
CA MET A 15 -19.17 -11.73 13.02
C MET A 15 -18.35 -12.94 12.53
N GLY A 16 -17.07 -12.76 12.18
CA GLY A 16 -16.22 -13.82 11.62
C GLY A 16 -16.66 -14.32 10.24
N THR A 17 -17.43 -13.51 9.51
CA THR A 17 -17.99 -13.84 8.18
C THR A 17 -17.20 -13.20 7.03
N LEU A 18 -16.14 -12.46 7.35
CA LEU A 18 -15.21 -11.96 6.35
C LEU A 18 -14.34 -13.12 5.83
N TYR A 19 -14.61 -13.54 4.60
CA TYR A 19 -13.76 -14.46 3.86
C TYR A 19 -12.81 -13.67 2.95
N LEU A 20 -11.54 -14.06 2.96
CA LEU A 20 -10.51 -13.51 2.09
C LEU A 20 -10.43 -14.33 0.81
N ASP A 21 -10.36 -13.64 -0.33
CA ASP A 21 -10.14 -14.27 -1.63
C ASP A 21 -8.64 -14.30 -1.92
N PHE A 22 -7.96 -15.35 -1.43
CA PHE A 22 -6.51 -15.48 -1.54
C PHE A 22 -6.08 -15.78 -2.98
N ALA A 23 -5.22 -14.92 -3.52
CA ALA A 23 -4.59 -15.09 -4.83
C ALA A 23 -3.10 -14.77 -4.76
N SER A 24 -2.40 -15.08 -5.84
CA SER A 24 -1.04 -14.62 -6.10
C SER A 24 -1.10 -13.13 -6.49
N VAL A 25 -0.51 -12.26 -5.68
CA VAL A 25 -0.64 -10.80 -5.81
C VAL A 25 0.75 -10.18 -6.02
N PRO A 26 1.02 -9.52 -7.16
CA PRO A 26 2.19 -8.67 -7.32
C PRO A 26 2.02 -7.44 -6.43
N ILE A 27 2.62 -7.47 -5.24
CA ILE A 27 2.29 -6.50 -4.18
C ILE A 27 2.69 -5.08 -4.56
N PHE A 28 3.79 -4.93 -5.29
CA PHE A 28 4.27 -3.64 -5.73
C PHE A 28 3.26 -2.93 -6.62
N ASP A 29 2.65 -3.65 -7.56
CA ASP A 29 1.61 -3.12 -8.46
C ASP A 29 0.39 -2.61 -7.68
N VAL A 30 -0.02 -3.35 -6.63
CA VAL A 30 -1.13 -2.94 -5.76
C VAL A 30 -0.81 -1.64 -5.04
N VAL A 31 0.37 -1.54 -4.44
CA VAL A 31 0.82 -0.34 -3.73
C VAL A 31 0.94 0.85 -4.70
N GLN A 32 1.54 0.62 -5.87
CA GLN A 32 1.72 1.63 -6.90
C GLN A 32 0.38 2.16 -7.43
N ALA A 33 -0.58 1.27 -7.72
CA ALA A 33 -1.93 1.64 -8.13
C ALA A 33 -2.65 2.47 -7.05
N CYS A 34 -2.50 2.10 -5.77
CA CYS A 34 -3.06 2.86 -4.66
C CYS A 34 -2.44 4.27 -4.59
N MET A 35 -1.12 4.39 -4.73
CA MET A 35 -0.43 5.68 -4.77
C MET A 35 -0.92 6.55 -5.93
N PHE A 36 -1.09 5.96 -7.12
CA PHE A 36 -1.57 6.68 -8.30
C PHE A 36 -2.97 7.29 -8.12
N ALA A 37 -3.85 6.62 -7.38
CA ALA A 37 -5.19 7.13 -7.08
C ALA A 37 -5.20 8.45 -6.30
N PHE A 38 -4.11 8.79 -5.60
CA PHE A 38 -4.00 10.00 -4.80
C PHE A 38 -3.10 11.09 -5.40
N LEU A 39 -2.56 10.92 -6.62
CA LEU A 39 -1.63 11.88 -7.23
C LEU A 39 -2.13 13.33 -7.23
N ASN A 40 -3.42 13.53 -7.51
CA ASN A 40 -4.00 14.88 -7.53
C ASN A 40 -4.00 15.52 -6.14
N GLN A 41 -4.33 14.76 -5.10
CA GLN A 41 -4.33 15.26 -3.72
C GLN A 41 -2.91 15.53 -3.23
N ILE A 42 -1.96 14.65 -3.55
CA ILE A 42 -0.53 14.82 -3.25
C ILE A 42 -0.01 16.12 -3.86
N LYS A 43 -0.29 16.35 -5.15
CA LYS A 43 0.11 17.58 -5.85
C LYS A 43 -0.55 18.84 -5.27
N GLN A 44 -1.83 18.78 -4.94
CA GLN A 44 -2.56 19.91 -4.36
C GLN A 44 -2.03 20.30 -2.98
N LYS A 45 -1.64 19.31 -2.17
CA LYS A 45 -1.06 19.52 -0.84
C LYS A 45 0.46 19.74 -0.84
N ASN A 46 1.10 19.73 -2.01
CA ASN A 46 2.55 19.87 -2.16
C ASN A 46 3.37 18.87 -1.29
N ILE A 47 2.87 17.64 -1.14
CA ILE A 47 3.53 16.58 -0.38
C ILE A 47 4.47 15.79 -1.29
N ASP A 48 5.70 15.51 -0.83
CA ASP A 48 6.62 14.57 -1.49
C ASP A 48 6.32 13.14 -1.01
N LEU A 49 5.70 12.33 -1.87
CA LEU A 49 5.43 10.91 -1.61
C LEU A 49 6.30 10.04 -2.51
N LYS A 50 7.11 9.17 -1.90
CA LYS A 50 8.04 8.27 -2.59
C LYS A 50 7.66 6.81 -2.34
N LEU A 51 7.70 6.02 -3.40
CA LEU A 51 7.61 4.57 -3.34
C LEU A 51 9.03 4.01 -3.53
N GLU A 52 9.65 3.55 -2.45
CA GLU A 52 10.99 2.94 -2.49
C GLU A 52 10.90 1.48 -2.92
N ASN A 53 11.64 1.13 -3.97
CA ASN A 53 11.59 -0.19 -4.60
C ASN A 53 12.78 -1.09 -4.19
N GLY A 54 13.43 -0.79 -3.06
CA GLY A 54 14.52 -1.62 -2.54
C GLY A 54 15.20 -1.00 -1.34
N LEU A 55 15.88 -1.85 -0.55
CA LEU A 55 16.77 -1.39 0.51
C LEU A 55 18.15 -1.12 -0.08
N MET A 56 18.62 0.13 0.00
CA MET A 56 20.04 0.42 -0.13
C MET A 56 20.71 -0.07 1.15
N LYS A 57 21.43 -1.19 1.12
CA LYS A 57 22.34 -1.52 2.22
C LYS A 57 23.49 -0.50 2.19
N GLU A 58 23.57 0.35 3.22
CA GLU A 58 24.71 1.24 3.40
C GLU A 58 26.02 0.43 3.50
N ARG A 59 27.04 0.90 2.78
CA ARG A 59 28.32 0.20 2.57
C ARG A 59 29.26 0.43 3.75
N ASP A 60 29.69 -0.65 4.40
CA ASP A 60 30.93 -0.67 5.21
C ASP A 60 31.97 -1.66 4.63
N SER A 61 31.66 -2.36 3.55
CA SER A 61 32.53 -3.40 2.98
C SER A 61 32.26 -3.49 1.48
N GLY A 62 33.25 -3.16 0.65
CA GLY A 62 33.13 -2.99 -0.81
C GLY A 62 32.81 -4.27 -1.60
N VAL A 63 31.68 -4.90 -1.30
CA VAL A 63 31.09 -6.02 -2.04
C VAL A 63 29.85 -5.49 -2.77
N ASP A 64 29.73 -5.82 -4.05
CA ASP A 64 28.56 -5.49 -4.87
C ASP A 64 27.31 -6.17 -4.27
N ILE A 65 26.39 -5.39 -3.72
CA ILE A 65 25.11 -5.91 -3.20
C ILE A 65 24.07 -5.77 -4.30
N GLU A 66 23.47 -6.89 -4.69
CA GLU A 66 22.29 -6.95 -5.54
C GLU A 66 21.17 -6.08 -4.93
N GLN A 67 20.75 -5.05 -5.65
CA GLN A 67 19.60 -4.24 -5.27
C GLN A 67 18.39 -5.19 -5.15
N GLN A 68 17.81 -5.30 -3.96
CA GLN A 68 16.56 -6.05 -3.81
C GLN A 68 15.44 -5.22 -4.42
N ASP A 69 15.15 -5.49 -5.69
CA ASP A 69 14.03 -4.89 -6.40
C ASP A 69 12.72 -5.49 -5.87
N PHE A 70 11.93 -4.68 -5.15
CA PHE A 70 10.66 -5.13 -4.57
C PHE A 70 9.56 -5.35 -5.62
N SER A 71 9.73 -4.87 -6.85
CA SER A 71 8.74 -4.99 -7.92
C SER A 71 8.50 -6.43 -8.37
N GLN A 72 9.49 -7.31 -8.17
CA GLN A 72 9.38 -8.73 -8.52
C GLN A 72 8.66 -9.58 -7.46
N TYR A 73 8.35 -9.01 -6.29
CA TYR A 73 7.78 -9.79 -5.20
C TYR A 73 6.30 -10.04 -5.39
N VAL A 74 5.94 -11.29 -5.15
CA VAL A 74 4.57 -11.79 -5.20
C VAL A 74 4.21 -12.35 -3.83
N VAL A 75 3.07 -11.94 -3.31
CA VAL A 75 2.53 -12.39 -2.01
C VAL A 75 1.25 -13.18 -2.22
N VAL A 76 0.90 -14.05 -1.27
CA VAL A 76 -0.41 -14.70 -1.25
C VAL A 76 -1.35 -13.86 -0.38
N GLY A 77 -2.43 -13.35 -0.96
CA GLY A 77 -3.33 -12.43 -0.27
C GLY A 77 -4.58 -12.07 -1.07
N ASP A 78 -5.48 -11.32 -0.44
CA ASP A 78 -6.64 -10.73 -1.11
C ASP A 78 -6.27 -9.34 -1.62
N SER A 79 -6.15 -9.21 -2.94
CA SER A 79 -5.71 -7.98 -3.60
C SER A 79 -6.63 -6.78 -3.28
N ALA A 80 -7.94 -6.99 -3.25
CA ALA A 80 -8.90 -5.92 -3.00
C ALA A 80 -8.80 -5.40 -1.55
N ARG A 81 -8.59 -6.31 -0.60
CA ARG A 81 -8.40 -5.97 0.82
C ARG A 81 -7.05 -5.32 1.08
N LEU A 82 -5.97 -5.83 0.48
CA LEU A 82 -4.66 -5.18 0.53
C LEU A 82 -4.72 -3.75 -0.03
N ALA A 83 -5.38 -3.55 -1.17
CA ALA A 83 -5.58 -2.22 -1.74
C ALA A 83 -6.42 -1.31 -0.83
N GLN A 84 -7.43 -1.84 -0.14
CA GLN A 84 -8.21 -1.07 0.84
C GLN A 84 -7.35 -0.61 2.01
N VAL A 85 -6.56 -1.51 2.60
CA VAL A 85 -5.62 -1.18 3.67
C VAL A 85 -4.63 -0.10 3.22
N MET A 86 -4.01 -0.27 2.05
CA MET A 86 -3.05 0.70 1.51
C MET A 86 -3.69 2.07 1.26
N ARG A 87 -4.89 2.13 0.69
CA ARG A 87 -5.61 3.40 0.49
C ARG A 87 -5.93 4.11 1.81
N ASN A 88 -6.30 3.36 2.85
CA ASN A 88 -6.55 3.93 4.17
C ASN A 88 -5.29 4.53 4.79
N LEU A 89 -4.15 3.84 4.67
CA LEU A 89 -2.86 4.34 5.15
C LEU A 89 -2.42 5.60 4.40
N ILE A 90 -2.48 5.59 3.06
CA ILE A 90 -2.11 6.75 2.23
C ILE A 90 -3.02 7.93 2.52
N SER A 91 -4.35 7.72 2.58
CA SER A 91 -5.31 8.76 2.91
C SER A 91 -5.03 9.41 4.27
N ASN A 92 -4.72 8.60 5.28
CA ASN A 92 -4.32 9.10 6.60
C ASN A 92 -3.02 9.89 6.54
N ALA A 93 -1.99 9.41 5.82
CA ALA A 93 -0.75 10.15 5.62
C ALA A 93 -1.01 11.53 4.99
N LEU A 94 -1.79 11.59 3.91
CA LEU A 94 -2.13 12.87 3.26
C LEU A 94 -2.95 13.80 4.15
N LYS A 95 -3.78 13.25 5.04
CA LYS A 95 -4.57 14.04 5.98
C LYS A 95 -3.72 14.68 7.07
N PHE A 96 -2.72 13.96 7.58
CA PHE A 96 -2.00 14.32 8.79
C PHE A 96 -0.56 14.82 8.57
N THR A 97 -0.02 14.71 7.36
CA THR A 97 1.23 15.39 6.99
C THR A 97 0.96 16.89 6.84
N PRO A 98 1.69 17.76 7.58
CA PRO A 98 1.61 19.22 7.41
C PRO A 98 2.02 19.67 6.00
N GLU A 99 1.53 20.85 5.59
CA GLU A 99 1.98 21.55 4.37
C GLU A 99 3.39 22.14 4.52
#